data_AF-A0A2E6VT81-F1
#
_entry.id   AF-A0A2E6VT81-F1
#
_cell.length_a   1.000
_cell.length_b   1.000
_cell.length_c   1.000
_cell.angle_alpha   90.00
_cell.angle_beta   90.00
_cell.angle_gamma   90.00
#
_symmetry.space_group_name_H-M   'P 1'
#
loop_
_entity.id
_entity.type
_entity.pdbx_description
1 polymer ?
#
loop_
_entity_poly.entity_id
_entity_poly.type
_entity_poly.pdbx_seq_one_letter_code
_entity_poly.pdbx_strand_id
1 'polypeptide(L)'
;MPQITTFIFATVALLLSSSACEFQRPLTAPMGYETGDAACHDGRDNDHDGLPDCADPDCVATSGWCGEDVPLIPYVTEENTYELCNDQIDNDNDGQMDCGDRNCQAIPENCCSREFSDEMCSDGIDNDQNGYVDCEDFGCRMGDFVTVCVENTEALCADEIDNDGDGDIDCNDYNCAGIGACPAEESESDDVDCSNMAEGPEETLAYCQDGCDNDGDGYVDCADYSCSQSEDADVLAYCEGLSESSLEKCTDGIDNDQNGYTDCDDYSCNRDGDADAVAHCAENMENTAEKCSDGIDNDGNGYVDCGDFSCSQSEDINVAQVCQESITAMGSAAEANQKCDDGIDNDGDGFTDCNDWDCSWNPLVTVCADNRICE
;
A
#
# COMPACT_ATOMS: atom_id res chain seq x y z
N MET A 1 21.38 -92.83 -16.91
CA MET A 1 20.26 -93.81 -16.93
C MET A 1 19.80 -94.00 -15.49
N PRO A 2 18.52 -94.09 -15.13
CA PRO A 2 17.25 -93.73 -15.80
C PRO A 2 16.36 -92.83 -14.88
N GLN A 3 15.49 -91.95 -15.42
CA GLN A 3 14.02 -92.08 -15.58
C GLN A 3 13.13 -91.55 -14.43
N ILE A 4 12.02 -90.94 -14.88
CA ILE A 4 10.70 -90.75 -14.23
C ILE A 4 10.37 -89.37 -13.64
N THR A 5 9.76 -88.57 -14.54
CA THR A 5 8.46 -87.86 -14.40
C THR A 5 7.90 -87.58 -13.01
N THR A 6 7.61 -86.31 -12.71
CA THR A 6 6.48 -85.93 -11.84
C THR A 6 5.83 -84.62 -12.32
N PHE A 7 4.51 -84.68 -12.32
CA PHE A 7 3.52 -83.72 -12.78
C PHE A 7 3.57 -82.38 -12.05
N ILE A 8 3.52 -81.28 -12.79
CA ILE A 8 3.23 -79.94 -12.26
C ILE A 8 1.71 -79.77 -12.26
N PHE A 9 1.12 -79.58 -11.08
CA PHE A 9 -0.26 -79.13 -10.91
C PHE A 9 -0.35 -77.66 -11.35
N ALA A 10 -1.14 -77.40 -12.39
CA ALA A 10 -1.57 -76.06 -12.76
C ALA A 10 -2.64 -75.60 -11.76
N THR A 11 -2.31 -74.65 -10.91
CA THR A 11 -3.29 -73.82 -10.20
C THR A 11 -3.78 -72.73 -11.16
N VAL A 12 -5.08 -72.78 -11.45
CA VAL A 12 -5.82 -71.76 -12.18
C VAL A 12 -5.79 -70.46 -11.36
N ALA A 13 -5.02 -69.47 -11.82
CA ALA A 13 -5.20 -68.09 -11.42
C ALA A 13 -6.14 -67.43 -12.44
N LEU A 14 -7.33 -67.08 -11.98
CA LEU A 14 -8.39 -66.46 -12.74
C LEU A 14 -7.90 -65.08 -13.23
N LEU A 15 -8.06 -64.86 -14.54
CA LEU A 15 -7.85 -63.58 -15.22
C LEU A 15 -8.73 -62.48 -14.59
N LEU A 16 -8.10 -61.42 -14.11
CA LEU A 16 -8.68 -60.09 -14.03
C LEU A 16 -7.78 -59.18 -14.87
N SER A 17 -7.93 -59.26 -16.19
CA SER A 17 -7.53 -58.18 -17.07
C SER A 17 -8.48 -57.02 -16.79
N SER A 18 -8.08 -56.12 -15.89
CA SER A 18 -8.58 -54.76 -15.87
C SER A 18 -8.16 -54.10 -17.18
N SER A 19 -8.95 -54.30 -18.23
CA SER A 19 -9.07 -53.33 -19.30
C SER A 19 -9.66 -52.07 -18.67
N ALA A 20 -8.78 -51.26 -18.08
CA ALA A 20 -9.06 -49.86 -17.89
C ALA A 20 -9.42 -49.33 -19.28
N CYS A 21 -10.62 -48.77 -19.40
CA CYS A 21 -10.96 -47.94 -20.54
C CYS A 21 -9.93 -46.81 -20.58
N GLU A 22 -8.92 -46.91 -21.45
CA GLU A 22 -8.19 -45.73 -21.91
C GLU A 22 -9.15 -44.95 -22.81
N PHE A 23 -10.06 -44.21 -22.19
CA PHE A 23 -10.81 -43.18 -22.88
C PHE A 23 -9.91 -41.95 -22.97
N GLN A 24 -9.22 -41.81 -24.11
CA GLN A 24 -8.52 -40.57 -24.45
C GLN A 24 -9.54 -39.60 -25.06
N ARG A 25 -9.84 -38.54 -24.32
CA ARG A 25 -10.62 -37.40 -24.79
C ARG A 25 -9.98 -36.83 -26.08
N PRO A 26 -10.71 -36.76 -27.21
CA PRO A 26 -10.19 -36.19 -28.44
C PRO A 26 -9.87 -34.70 -28.22
N LEU A 27 -8.75 -34.23 -28.78
CA LEU A 27 -8.29 -32.83 -28.64
C LEU A 27 -9.18 -31.80 -29.35
N THR A 28 -10.21 -32.26 -30.05
CA THR A 28 -11.20 -31.44 -30.75
C THR A 28 -12.54 -32.18 -30.71
N ALA A 29 -13.63 -31.45 -30.45
CA ALA A 29 -14.98 -31.99 -30.34
C ALA A 29 -15.33 -32.93 -31.51
N PRO A 30 -15.80 -34.17 -31.25
CA PRO A 30 -16.47 -34.97 -32.25
C PRO A 30 -17.69 -34.20 -32.77
N MET A 31 -17.83 -34.04 -34.09
CA MET A 31 -19.01 -33.38 -34.65
C MET A 31 -20.27 -34.23 -34.38
N GLY A 32 -21.00 -33.90 -33.31
CA GLY A 32 -22.30 -34.43 -32.91
C GLY A 32 -23.23 -33.34 -32.37
N TYR A 33 -24.46 -33.69 -32.00
CA TYR A 33 -25.51 -32.74 -31.63
C TYR A 33 -25.73 -32.72 -30.11
N GLU A 34 -25.06 -31.80 -29.38
CA GLU A 34 -25.27 -31.51 -27.94
C GLU A 34 -25.30 -29.99 -27.64
N THR A 35 -25.95 -29.20 -28.49
CA THR A 35 -25.88 -27.72 -28.41
C THR A 35 -27.23 -27.02 -28.25
N GLY A 36 -28.21 -27.68 -27.65
CA GLY A 36 -29.55 -27.10 -27.50
C GLY A 36 -30.28 -27.65 -26.30
N ASP A 37 -31.15 -26.83 -25.71
CA ASP A 37 -31.78 -27.12 -24.42
C ASP A 37 -32.38 -28.52 -24.32
N ALA A 38 -33.03 -28.99 -25.39
CA ALA A 38 -33.66 -30.31 -25.40
C ALA A 38 -32.67 -31.49 -25.39
N ALA A 39 -31.46 -31.31 -25.95
CA ALA A 39 -30.39 -32.31 -25.91
C ALA A 39 -29.67 -32.24 -24.54
N CYS A 40 -29.43 -31.02 -24.05
CA CYS A 40 -28.76 -30.73 -22.79
C CYS A 40 -29.57 -30.99 -21.51
N HIS A 41 -30.70 -31.70 -21.60
CA HIS A 41 -31.51 -32.09 -20.45
C HIS A 41 -32.20 -33.46 -20.62
N ASP A 42 -31.83 -34.26 -21.63
CA ASP A 42 -32.52 -35.52 -21.96
C ASP A 42 -31.88 -36.77 -21.34
N GLY A 43 -30.81 -36.62 -20.56
CA GLY A 43 -30.17 -37.72 -19.85
C GLY A 43 -29.24 -38.54 -20.73
N ARG A 44 -28.85 -38.03 -21.91
CA ARG A 44 -28.06 -38.75 -22.91
C ARG A 44 -26.82 -37.97 -23.27
N ASP A 45 -25.87 -38.71 -23.80
CA ASP A 45 -24.63 -38.23 -24.40
C ASP A 45 -24.81 -38.40 -25.92
N ASN A 46 -25.41 -37.39 -26.55
CA ASN A 46 -25.89 -37.43 -27.93
C ASN A 46 -24.76 -37.25 -28.94
N ASP A 47 -23.63 -36.66 -28.54
CA ASP A 47 -22.42 -36.55 -29.35
C ASP A 47 -21.39 -37.68 -29.07
N HIS A 48 -21.64 -38.47 -28.01
CA HIS A 48 -20.90 -39.66 -27.57
C HIS A 48 -19.46 -39.37 -27.13
N ASP A 49 -19.21 -38.18 -26.57
CA ASP A 49 -17.91 -37.77 -26.04
C ASP A 49 -17.69 -38.23 -24.59
N GLY A 50 -18.69 -38.86 -23.98
CA GLY A 50 -18.66 -39.42 -22.63
C GLY A 50 -19.27 -38.52 -21.56
N LEU A 51 -19.78 -37.34 -21.91
CA LEU A 51 -20.37 -36.36 -20.99
C LEU A 51 -21.83 -36.09 -21.37
N PRO A 52 -22.83 -36.47 -20.55
CA PRO A 52 -24.23 -36.18 -20.83
C PRO A 52 -24.70 -34.84 -20.20
N ASP A 53 -25.63 -34.15 -20.86
CA ASP A 53 -26.33 -32.94 -20.38
C ASP A 53 -25.38 -31.84 -19.85
N CYS A 54 -25.66 -31.23 -18.69
CA CYS A 54 -24.83 -30.17 -18.11
C CYS A 54 -23.46 -30.64 -17.58
N ALA A 55 -23.12 -31.93 -17.71
CA ALA A 55 -21.74 -32.37 -17.53
C ALA A 55 -20.91 -32.18 -18.82
N ASP A 56 -21.57 -31.93 -19.95
CA ASP A 56 -20.98 -31.64 -21.25
C ASP A 56 -20.64 -30.13 -21.39
N PRO A 57 -19.38 -29.76 -21.67
CA PRO A 57 -18.98 -28.38 -21.92
C PRO A 57 -19.73 -27.70 -23.07
N ASP A 58 -20.15 -28.44 -24.10
CA ASP A 58 -20.91 -27.88 -25.23
C ASP A 58 -22.30 -27.42 -24.77
N CYS A 59 -22.91 -28.11 -23.81
CA CYS A 59 -24.15 -27.70 -23.18
C CYS A 59 -23.99 -26.49 -22.26
N VAL A 60 -22.87 -26.36 -21.53
CA VAL A 60 -22.55 -25.18 -20.73
C VAL A 60 -22.38 -23.94 -21.62
N ALA A 61 -21.73 -24.08 -22.77
CA ALA A 61 -21.44 -22.97 -23.67
C ALA A 61 -22.65 -22.53 -24.52
N THR A 62 -23.60 -23.43 -24.80
CA THR A 62 -24.62 -23.19 -25.84
C THR A 62 -26.07 -23.37 -25.40
N SER A 63 -26.35 -24.03 -24.28
CA SER A 63 -27.71 -24.20 -23.76
C SER A 63 -28.04 -23.15 -22.69
N GLY A 64 -29.23 -22.56 -22.79
CA GLY A 64 -29.78 -21.72 -21.73
C GLY A 64 -30.33 -22.49 -20.53
N TRP A 65 -30.22 -23.83 -20.56
CA TRP A 65 -30.69 -24.72 -19.51
C TRP A 65 -29.60 -25.09 -18.49
N CYS A 66 -28.36 -25.23 -18.97
CA CYS A 66 -27.19 -25.51 -18.13
C CYS A 66 -26.52 -24.25 -17.58
N GLY A 67 -27.03 -23.08 -17.95
CA GLY A 67 -26.70 -21.80 -17.32
C GLY A 67 -27.78 -21.39 -16.32
N GLU A 68 -27.47 -21.49 -15.03
CA GLU A 68 -27.96 -20.52 -14.05
C GLU A 68 -26.90 -20.26 -12.98
N ASP A 69 -26.73 -18.97 -12.69
CA ASP A 69 -25.87 -18.29 -11.72
C ASP A 69 -24.35 -18.34 -11.95
N VAL A 70 -23.87 -17.46 -12.84
CA VAL A 70 -22.65 -16.70 -12.52
C VAL A 70 -23.10 -15.60 -11.56
N PRO A 71 -22.83 -15.66 -10.24
CA PRO A 71 -22.99 -14.49 -9.40
C PRO A 71 -22.16 -13.37 -10.01
N LEU A 72 -22.82 -12.27 -10.38
CA LEU A 72 -22.21 -11.11 -11.04
C LEU A 72 -21.26 -10.30 -10.13
N ILE A 73 -20.84 -10.85 -9.01
CA ILE A 73 -19.86 -10.29 -8.09
C ILE A 73 -19.32 -11.51 -7.34
N PRO A 74 -17.99 -11.77 -7.29
CA PRO A 74 -17.48 -12.58 -6.18
C PRO A 74 -17.99 -11.92 -4.90
N TYR A 75 -18.27 -12.71 -3.86
CA TYR A 75 -18.60 -12.10 -2.59
C TYR A 75 -17.45 -11.15 -2.24
N VAL A 76 -17.71 -9.84 -2.23
CA VAL A 76 -16.72 -8.85 -1.80
C VAL A 76 -16.43 -9.17 -0.35
N THR A 77 -15.30 -9.83 -0.14
CA THR A 77 -14.77 -10.19 1.16
C THR A 77 -13.35 -9.67 1.22
N GLU A 78 -12.94 -9.16 2.36
CA GLU A 78 -11.56 -8.72 2.56
C GLU A 78 -10.58 -9.81 2.10
N GLU A 79 -9.67 -9.45 1.21
CA GLU A 79 -8.67 -10.34 0.64
C GLU A 79 -7.46 -10.41 1.60
N ASN A 80 -7.66 -11.03 2.77
CA ASN A 80 -6.67 -11.02 3.86
C ASN A 80 -6.41 -12.40 4.47
N THR A 81 -6.72 -13.47 3.73
CA THR A 81 -6.43 -14.84 4.15
C THR A 81 -5.61 -15.56 3.11
N TYR A 82 -4.78 -16.51 3.54
CA TYR A 82 -3.90 -17.25 2.64
C TYR A 82 -4.65 -17.86 1.45
N GLU A 83 -5.83 -18.43 1.68
CA GLU A 83 -6.62 -19.04 0.61
C GLU A 83 -7.17 -18.03 -0.40
N LEU A 84 -7.57 -16.84 0.05
CA LEU A 84 -8.11 -15.79 -0.82
C LEU A 84 -7.00 -15.08 -1.60
N CYS A 85 -5.82 -14.96 -1.01
CA CYS A 85 -4.67 -14.31 -1.62
C CYS A 85 -3.81 -15.25 -2.51
N ASN A 86 -4.34 -16.40 -2.91
CA ASN A 86 -3.68 -17.40 -3.78
C ASN A 86 -4.63 -17.96 -4.87
N ASP A 87 -5.80 -17.36 -5.05
CA ASP A 87 -6.86 -17.92 -5.89
C ASP A 87 -6.99 -17.24 -7.26
N GLN A 88 -6.18 -16.22 -7.54
CA GLN A 88 -6.17 -15.45 -8.80
C GLN A 88 -7.47 -14.70 -9.05
N ILE A 89 -8.10 -14.22 -7.97
CA ILE A 89 -9.33 -13.45 -8.02
C ILE A 89 -9.16 -12.22 -7.12
N ASP A 90 -9.46 -11.05 -7.67
CA ASP A 90 -9.71 -9.83 -6.89
C ASP A 90 -10.99 -10.03 -6.07
N ASN A 91 -10.82 -10.44 -4.82
CA ASN A 91 -11.88 -10.90 -3.94
C ASN A 91 -12.55 -9.76 -3.18
N ASP A 92 -11.94 -8.58 -3.13
CA ASP A 92 -12.49 -7.37 -2.50
C ASP A 92 -12.85 -6.24 -3.52
N ASN A 93 -12.57 -6.47 -4.80
CA ASN A 93 -12.88 -5.62 -5.94
C ASN A 93 -12.23 -4.23 -5.85
N ASP A 94 -11.02 -4.14 -5.28
CA ASP A 94 -10.23 -2.92 -5.22
C ASP A 94 -9.30 -2.73 -6.46
N GLY A 95 -9.27 -3.72 -7.36
CA GLY A 95 -8.46 -3.72 -8.58
C GLY A 95 -7.09 -4.37 -8.41
N GLN A 96 -6.76 -4.84 -7.21
CA GLN A 96 -5.57 -5.64 -6.91
C GLN A 96 -6.01 -7.09 -6.65
N MET A 97 -5.09 -8.04 -6.77
CA MET A 97 -5.40 -9.45 -6.56
C MET A 97 -4.15 -10.21 -6.11
N ASP A 98 -4.35 -11.21 -5.28
CA ASP A 98 -3.32 -12.04 -4.64
C ASP A 98 -2.18 -11.17 -4.09
N CYS A 99 -0.95 -11.49 -4.48
CA CYS A 99 0.24 -10.76 -4.05
C CYS A 99 0.36 -9.33 -4.57
N GLY A 100 -0.46 -8.95 -5.54
CA GLY A 100 -0.61 -7.55 -5.94
C GLY A 100 -1.46 -6.74 -4.95
N ASP A 101 -2.23 -7.40 -4.09
CA ASP A 101 -3.09 -6.76 -3.08
C ASP A 101 -2.32 -6.46 -1.79
N ARG A 102 -2.48 -5.23 -1.29
CA ARG A 102 -1.82 -4.73 -0.06
C ARG A 102 -2.27 -5.49 1.20
N ASN A 103 -3.50 -5.97 1.22
CA ASN A 103 -4.04 -6.79 2.31
C ASN A 103 -3.40 -8.19 2.35
N CYS A 104 -2.98 -8.70 1.18
CA CYS A 104 -2.32 -10.00 1.03
C CYS A 104 -0.81 -9.98 1.33
N GLN A 105 -0.16 -8.81 1.19
CA GLN A 105 1.25 -8.63 1.53
C GLN A 105 1.54 -8.85 3.01
N ALA A 106 0.55 -8.63 3.88
CA ALA A 106 0.68 -8.85 5.32
C ALA A 106 0.70 -10.34 5.73
N ILE A 107 0.52 -11.28 4.78
CA ILE A 107 0.44 -12.72 5.05
C ILE A 107 1.82 -13.37 4.75
N PRO A 108 2.62 -13.70 5.78
CA PRO A 108 3.98 -14.19 5.58
C PRO A 108 4.04 -15.50 4.81
N GLU A 109 3.05 -16.38 5.00
CA GLU A 109 2.97 -17.68 4.33
C GLU A 109 2.75 -17.55 2.81
N ASN A 110 2.24 -16.41 2.35
CA ASN A 110 1.91 -16.20 0.96
C ASN A 110 3.14 -16.11 0.06
N CYS A 111 4.32 -15.80 0.64
CA CYS A 111 5.57 -15.64 -0.10
C CYS A 111 5.39 -14.73 -1.33
N CYS A 112 4.64 -13.64 -1.15
CA CYS A 112 4.31 -12.71 -2.23
C CYS A 112 5.54 -12.03 -2.79
N SER A 113 6.51 -11.80 -1.93
CA SER A 113 7.89 -11.57 -2.29
C SER A 113 8.49 -12.91 -2.72
N ARG A 114 8.95 -13.00 -3.96
CA ARG A 114 9.86 -14.08 -4.39
C ARG A 114 11.29 -13.84 -3.88
N GLU A 115 11.46 -12.89 -2.96
CA GLU A 115 12.73 -12.41 -2.42
C GLU A 115 12.64 -12.31 -0.89
N PHE A 116 12.76 -13.44 -0.19
CA PHE A 116 12.58 -13.52 1.29
C PHE A 116 13.59 -14.45 1.98
N SER A 117 14.65 -14.83 1.27
CA SER A 117 15.75 -15.64 1.79
C SER A 117 17.07 -14.93 1.56
N ASP A 118 18.04 -15.17 2.44
CA ASP A 118 19.41 -14.66 2.29
C ASP A 118 19.96 -14.83 0.87
N GLU A 119 19.71 -15.97 0.22
CA GLU A 119 20.21 -16.23 -1.14
C GLU A 119 19.56 -15.37 -2.23
N MET A 120 18.32 -14.92 -2.03
CA MET A 120 17.59 -14.11 -3.01
C MET A 120 17.76 -12.62 -2.74
N CYS A 121 17.96 -12.26 -1.47
CA CYS A 121 18.26 -10.88 -1.04
C CYS A 121 19.75 -10.51 -1.09
N SER A 122 20.56 -11.25 -1.87
CA SER A 122 22.00 -10.95 -2.04
C SER A 122 22.57 -11.43 -3.38
N ASP A 123 21.70 -11.72 -4.38
CA ASP A 123 22.11 -12.25 -5.68
C ASP A 123 22.17 -11.19 -6.80
N GLY A 124 21.77 -9.96 -6.51
CA GLY A 124 21.77 -8.84 -7.44
C GLY A 124 20.66 -8.92 -8.48
N ILE A 125 19.59 -9.67 -8.21
CA ILE A 125 18.46 -9.86 -9.11
C ILE A 125 17.17 -9.50 -8.37
N ASP A 126 16.36 -8.64 -8.98
CA ASP A 126 14.96 -8.40 -8.61
C ASP A 126 14.15 -9.69 -8.90
N ASN A 127 14.01 -10.53 -7.87
CA ASN A 127 13.48 -11.88 -7.98
C ASN A 127 11.95 -11.89 -8.07
N ASP A 128 11.29 -10.86 -7.54
CA ASP A 128 9.85 -10.67 -7.56
C ASP A 128 9.37 -9.71 -8.67
N GLN A 129 10.29 -8.99 -9.31
CA GLN A 129 10.12 -8.04 -10.42
C GLN A 129 9.36 -6.77 -10.04
N ASN A 130 9.48 -6.30 -8.79
CA ASN A 130 8.84 -5.08 -8.30
C ASN A 130 9.68 -3.80 -8.57
N GLY A 131 10.89 -3.93 -9.11
CA GLY A 131 11.80 -2.84 -9.45
C GLY A 131 12.90 -2.55 -8.43
N TYR A 132 12.90 -3.24 -7.30
CA TYR A 132 13.93 -3.15 -6.26
C TYR A 132 14.76 -4.44 -6.22
N VAL A 133 16.03 -4.34 -5.83
CA VAL A 133 16.97 -5.48 -5.87
C VAL A 133 17.58 -5.68 -4.48
N ASP A 134 17.63 -6.93 -4.02
CA ASP A 134 18.25 -7.33 -2.77
C ASP A 134 17.76 -6.46 -1.59
N CYS A 135 18.66 -5.89 -0.80
CA CYS A 135 18.31 -5.09 0.37
C CYS A 135 17.66 -3.74 0.03
N GLU A 136 17.68 -3.28 -1.23
CA GLU A 136 16.84 -2.14 -1.61
C GLU A 136 15.34 -2.52 -1.59
N ASP A 137 15.01 -3.82 -1.67
CA ASP A 137 13.65 -4.35 -1.58
C ASP A 137 13.14 -4.41 -0.14
N PHE A 138 11.94 -3.87 0.09
CA PHE A 138 11.27 -3.93 1.39
C PHE A 138 10.99 -5.36 1.88
N GLY A 139 10.69 -6.30 0.97
CA GLY A 139 10.52 -7.72 1.26
C GLY A 139 11.78 -8.38 1.82
N CYS A 140 12.95 -7.86 1.45
CA CYS A 140 14.23 -8.28 1.99
C CYS A 140 14.55 -7.59 3.32
N ARG A 141 14.40 -6.27 3.41
CA ARG A 141 14.71 -5.49 4.62
C ARG A 141 13.87 -5.89 5.82
N MET A 142 12.59 -6.12 5.59
CA MET A 142 11.63 -6.48 6.63
C MET A 142 11.38 -7.99 6.71
N GLY A 143 12.20 -8.77 6.00
CA GLY A 143 12.06 -10.22 5.94
C GLY A 143 12.48 -10.88 7.26
N ASP A 144 11.54 -11.51 7.97
CA ASP A 144 11.81 -12.27 9.22
C ASP A 144 12.91 -13.35 9.07
N PHE A 145 13.13 -13.82 7.85
CA PHE A 145 14.08 -14.89 7.52
C PHE A 145 15.34 -14.38 6.79
N VAL A 146 15.46 -13.07 6.59
CA VAL A 146 16.57 -12.42 5.92
C VAL A 146 17.53 -11.87 6.98
N THR A 147 18.79 -12.23 6.87
CA THR A 147 19.87 -11.85 7.80
C THR A 147 21.02 -11.15 7.11
N VAL A 148 20.96 -11.02 5.79
CA VAL A 148 21.98 -10.35 4.95
C VAL A 148 21.78 -8.84 4.86
N CYS A 149 20.55 -8.35 5.04
CA CYS A 149 20.21 -6.92 5.03
C CYS A 149 20.32 -6.33 6.43
N VAL A 150 21.55 -6.14 6.91
CA VAL A 150 21.80 -5.56 8.23
C VAL A 150 23.03 -4.66 8.19
N GLU A 151 22.96 -3.53 8.87
CA GLU A 151 24.06 -2.58 9.00
C GLU A 151 24.43 -2.37 10.48
N ASN A 152 24.79 -3.46 11.17
CA ASN A 152 24.91 -3.45 12.65
C ASN A 152 26.21 -4.07 13.19
N THR A 153 27.26 -4.09 12.38
CA THR A 153 28.57 -4.57 12.81
C THR A 153 29.68 -3.61 12.42
N GLU A 154 30.79 -3.59 13.16
CA GLU A 154 31.94 -2.73 12.86
C GLU A 154 32.47 -2.90 11.42
N ALA A 155 32.25 -4.05 10.81
CA ALA A 155 32.67 -4.30 9.43
C ALA A 155 31.71 -3.71 8.39
N LEU A 156 30.41 -3.69 8.69
CA LEU A 156 29.36 -3.18 7.79
C LEU A 156 29.25 -1.66 7.93
N CYS A 157 29.33 -1.16 9.17
CA CYS A 157 29.34 0.28 9.49
C CYS A 157 30.63 1.04 9.10
N ALA A 158 31.48 0.47 8.26
CA ALA A 158 32.74 1.10 7.86
C ALA A 158 33.22 0.65 6.47
N ASP A 159 32.33 0.09 5.65
CA ASP A 159 32.68 -0.42 4.31
C ASP A 159 32.22 0.47 3.16
N GLU A 160 31.63 1.64 3.45
CA GLU A 160 31.14 2.63 2.49
C GLU A 160 30.00 2.08 1.60
N ILE A 161 29.24 1.10 2.09
CA ILE A 161 28.12 0.45 1.40
C ILE A 161 26.89 0.51 2.32
N ASP A 162 25.73 0.81 1.73
CA ASP A 162 24.43 0.65 2.37
C ASP A 162 24.05 -0.85 2.35
N ASN A 163 24.32 -1.54 3.45
CA ASN A 163 24.19 -3.00 3.56
C ASN A 163 22.77 -3.43 3.92
N ASP A 164 21.93 -2.54 4.45
CA ASP A 164 20.54 -2.83 4.74
C ASP A 164 19.54 -2.13 3.80
N GLY A 165 20.00 -1.27 2.89
CA GLY A 165 19.27 -0.70 1.76
C GLY A 165 18.32 0.44 2.12
N ASP A 166 18.47 1.07 3.28
CA ASP A 166 17.62 2.19 3.73
C ASP A 166 18.00 3.57 3.18
N GLY A 167 19.14 3.66 2.50
CA GLY A 167 19.67 4.86 1.86
C GLY A 167 20.75 5.57 2.67
N ASP A 168 20.95 5.20 3.93
CA ASP A 168 22.05 5.68 4.75
C ASP A 168 23.26 4.72 4.68
N ILE A 169 24.45 5.24 4.97
CA ILE A 169 25.72 4.51 4.83
C ILE A 169 26.61 4.76 6.04
N ASP A 170 27.18 3.69 6.57
CA ASP A 170 28.14 3.65 7.67
C ASP A 170 27.66 4.49 8.87
N CYS A 171 28.45 5.45 9.33
CA CYS A 171 28.10 6.28 10.49
C CYS A 171 27.02 7.33 10.21
N ASN A 172 26.47 7.39 9.00
CA ASN A 172 25.24 8.14 8.77
C ASN A 172 24.01 7.26 9.00
N ASP A 173 24.17 5.94 9.03
CA ASP A 173 23.11 4.98 9.33
C ASP A 173 22.89 4.88 10.85
N TYR A 174 21.62 4.96 11.24
CA TYR A 174 21.18 4.86 12.63
C TYR A 174 21.53 3.50 13.27
N ASN A 175 21.46 2.40 12.51
CA ASN A 175 21.81 1.05 12.96
C ASN A 175 23.31 0.92 13.31
N CYS A 176 24.14 1.83 12.79
CA CYS A 176 25.56 1.93 13.09
C CYS A 176 25.93 2.79 14.29
N ALA A 177 24.95 3.48 14.89
CA ALA A 177 25.16 4.32 16.07
C ALA A 177 25.87 3.53 17.19
N GLY A 178 27.06 3.98 17.59
CA GLY A 178 27.84 3.37 18.66
C GLY A 178 28.58 2.08 18.29
N ILE A 179 28.61 1.72 17.02
CA ILE A 179 29.30 0.53 16.51
C ILE A 179 30.65 0.93 15.89
N GLY A 180 31.73 0.36 16.44
CA GLY A 180 33.07 0.52 15.87
C GLY A 180 33.62 1.95 15.95
N ALA A 181 33.87 2.56 14.79
CA ALA A 181 34.38 3.93 14.65
C ALA A 181 33.26 4.99 14.65
N CYS A 182 32.02 4.56 14.48
CA CYS A 182 30.87 5.44 14.55
C CYS A 182 30.71 5.87 16.01
N PRO A 183 30.60 7.19 16.26
CA PRO A 183 30.27 7.65 17.59
C PRO A 183 28.98 6.95 18.01
N ALA A 184 28.88 6.57 19.29
CA ALA A 184 27.54 6.49 19.84
C ALA A 184 26.99 7.89 19.62
N GLU A 185 25.92 7.98 18.85
CA GLU A 185 25.10 9.19 18.88
C GLU A 185 24.90 9.45 20.38
N GLU A 186 25.60 10.44 20.92
CA GLU A 186 25.04 11.20 22.01
C GLU A 186 23.89 11.86 21.27
N SER A 187 22.76 11.16 21.24
CA SER A 187 21.52 11.76 20.81
C SER A 187 21.40 12.96 21.74
N GLU A 188 21.66 14.13 21.18
CA GLU A 188 21.07 15.37 21.64
C GLU A 188 19.58 15.34 21.22
N SER A 189 18.95 14.17 21.28
CA SER A 189 17.58 14.12 21.69
C SER A 189 17.63 14.44 23.18
N ASP A 190 16.87 15.44 23.56
CA ASP A 190 16.40 15.60 24.92
C ASP A 190 15.49 14.40 25.32
N ASP A 191 15.82 13.16 24.91
CA ASP A 191 15.11 11.94 25.25
C ASP A 191 15.35 11.70 26.73
N VAL A 192 14.39 12.18 27.52
CA VAL A 192 14.34 11.90 28.94
C VAL A 192 14.31 10.38 29.12
N ASP A 193 15.22 9.85 29.94
CA ASP A 193 15.27 8.42 30.26
C ASP A 193 14.03 8.01 31.07
N CYS A 194 12.95 7.66 30.38
CA CYS A 194 11.68 7.21 30.95
C CYS A 194 11.73 5.77 31.51
N SER A 195 12.86 5.06 31.37
CA SER A 195 12.97 3.62 31.69
C SER A 195 12.88 3.30 33.20
N ASN A 196 12.86 4.31 34.07
CA ASN A 196 12.82 4.16 35.52
C ASN A 196 11.59 4.80 36.18
N MET A 197 10.60 5.22 35.42
CA MET A 197 9.41 5.89 35.97
C MET A 197 8.29 4.93 36.34
N ALA A 198 7.54 5.35 37.36
CA ALA A 198 6.51 4.54 37.97
C ALA A 198 5.21 4.75 37.19
N GLU A 199 4.76 3.71 36.48
CA GLU A 199 3.45 3.67 35.81
C GLU A 199 2.36 4.27 36.72
N GLY A 200 1.79 5.39 36.31
CA GLY A 200 0.87 6.19 37.10
C GLY A 200 0.19 7.25 36.24
N PRO A 201 -0.95 7.80 36.69
CA PRO A 201 -1.73 8.72 35.86
C PRO A 201 -0.93 9.99 35.56
N GLU A 202 -0.96 10.42 34.30
CA GLU A 202 -0.32 11.63 33.75
C GLU A 202 -1.09 12.90 34.16
N GLU A 203 -1.31 13.10 35.46
CA GLU A 203 -2.20 14.16 35.97
C GLU A 203 -1.51 15.16 36.91
N THR A 204 -0.22 14.97 37.19
CA THR A 204 0.54 15.82 38.10
C THR A 204 1.50 16.71 37.35
N LEU A 205 1.76 17.92 37.86
CA LEU A 205 2.73 18.84 37.24
C LEU A 205 4.12 18.24 37.08
N ALA A 206 4.51 17.26 37.90
CA ALA A 206 5.79 16.59 37.74
C ALA A 206 5.83 15.68 36.51
N TYR A 207 4.72 15.01 36.20
CA TYR A 207 4.58 14.07 35.08
C TYR A 207 4.22 14.80 33.78
N CYS A 208 3.51 15.92 33.86
CA CYS A 208 3.17 16.72 32.69
C CYS A 208 4.31 17.60 32.16
N GLN A 209 5.55 17.43 32.64
CA GLN A 209 6.70 18.25 32.23
C GLN A 209 8.01 17.43 32.18
N ASP A 210 7.92 16.11 32.31
CA ASP A 210 9.08 15.23 32.41
C ASP A 210 9.41 14.49 31.13
N GLY A 211 8.72 14.79 30.03
CA GLY A 211 9.03 14.25 28.71
C GLY A 211 8.77 12.75 28.60
N CYS A 212 7.94 12.19 29.48
CA CYS A 212 7.65 10.77 29.52
C CYS A 212 6.16 10.47 29.53
N ASP A 213 5.78 9.43 28.79
CA ASP A 213 4.45 8.81 28.85
C ASP A 213 4.37 7.95 30.13
N ASN A 214 3.83 8.55 31.19
CA ASN A 214 3.79 7.97 32.53
C ASN A 214 2.62 6.98 32.70
N ASP A 215 1.58 7.08 31.87
CA ASP A 215 0.39 6.23 31.97
C ASP A 215 0.25 5.18 30.84
N GLY A 216 1.11 5.27 29.83
CA GLY A 216 1.33 4.29 28.77
C GLY A 216 0.33 4.37 27.62
N ASP A 217 -0.31 5.52 27.40
CA ASP A 217 -1.32 5.72 26.36
C ASP A 217 -0.77 6.25 25.03
N GLY A 218 0.53 6.56 24.98
CA GLY A 218 1.27 7.01 23.80
C GLY A 218 1.36 8.53 23.66
N TYR A 219 0.85 9.30 24.61
CA TYR A 219 0.99 10.76 24.66
C TYR A 219 1.89 11.17 25.82
N VAL A 220 2.54 12.33 25.68
CA VAL A 220 3.55 12.82 26.62
C VAL A 220 3.26 14.26 27.03
N ASP A 221 3.44 14.59 28.30
CA ASP A 221 3.33 15.92 28.87
C ASP A 221 2.02 16.62 28.46
N CYS A 222 2.09 17.83 27.92
CA CYS A 222 0.93 18.61 27.52
C CYS A 222 0.23 18.09 26.25
N ALA A 223 0.86 17.17 25.50
CA ALA A 223 0.19 16.45 24.42
C ALA A 223 -0.79 15.39 24.97
N ASP A 224 -0.61 14.94 26.22
CA ASP A 224 -1.56 14.07 26.90
C ASP A 224 -2.84 14.84 27.28
N TYR A 225 -3.99 14.22 27.01
CA TYR A 225 -5.30 14.73 27.41
C TYR A 225 -5.42 14.93 28.93
N SER A 226 -4.83 14.04 29.72
CA SER A 226 -4.78 14.06 31.18
C SER A 226 -4.09 15.32 31.73
N CYS A 227 -3.07 15.82 31.03
CA CYS A 227 -2.39 17.07 31.34
C CYS A 227 -3.11 18.29 30.76
N SER A 228 -3.39 18.30 29.46
CA SER A 228 -4.03 19.44 28.78
C SER A 228 -5.44 19.76 29.31
N GLN A 229 -6.12 18.76 29.87
CA GLN A 229 -7.46 18.89 30.45
C GLN A 229 -7.50 18.58 31.94
N SER A 230 -6.35 18.72 32.63
CA SER A 230 -6.22 18.47 34.06
C SER A 230 -7.18 19.34 34.90
N GLU A 231 -7.66 18.80 36.02
CA GLU A 231 -8.39 19.60 37.01
C GLU A 231 -7.44 20.43 37.90
N ASP A 232 -6.13 20.19 37.82
CA ASP A 232 -5.11 20.94 38.56
C ASP A 232 -4.79 22.25 37.84
N ALA A 233 -5.01 23.37 38.54
CA ALA A 233 -4.78 24.70 37.99
C ALA A 233 -3.31 24.98 37.68
N ASP A 234 -2.37 24.35 38.39
CA ASP A 234 -0.94 24.54 38.15
C ASP A 234 -0.50 23.79 36.87
N VAL A 235 -1.09 22.63 36.58
CA VAL A 235 -0.86 21.86 35.34
C VAL A 235 -1.44 22.61 34.13
N LEU A 236 -2.69 23.07 34.22
CA LEU A 236 -3.31 23.84 33.15
C LEU A 236 -2.52 25.13 32.83
N ALA A 237 -2.06 25.84 33.86
CA ALA A 237 -1.29 27.06 33.68
C ALA A 237 0.10 26.81 33.06
N TYR A 238 0.67 25.62 33.30
CA TYR A 238 1.90 25.20 32.66
C TYR A 238 1.68 24.94 31.16
N CYS A 239 0.70 24.10 30.80
CA CYS A 239 0.41 23.78 29.40
C CYS A 239 -0.08 25.01 28.60
N GLU A 240 -0.90 25.88 29.20
CA GLU A 240 -1.29 27.15 28.58
C GLU A 240 -0.07 28.07 28.34
N GLY A 241 0.94 28.00 29.23
CA GLY A 241 2.19 28.74 29.07
C GLY A 241 3.06 28.24 27.92
N LEU A 242 2.96 26.94 27.59
CA LEU A 242 3.67 26.32 26.49
C LEU A 242 2.97 26.51 25.15
N SER A 243 1.63 26.57 25.15
CA SER A 243 0.79 26.74 23.95
C SER A 243 1.44 27.63 22.87
N GLU A 244 1.54 27.06 21.68
CA GLU A 244 2.04 27.72 20.49
C GLU A 244 0.92 28.52 19.82
N SER A 245 0.49 29.61 20.47
CA SER A 245 -0.65 30.41 19.98
C SER A 245 -0.31 31.86 19.67
N SER A 246 0.86 32.34 20.10
CA SER A 246 1.27 33.73 19.86
C SER A 246 2.11 33.84 18.59
N LEU A 247 2.06 34.99 17.90
CA LEU A 247 2.83 35.20 16.67
C LEU A 247 4.35 34.97 16.86
N GLU A 248 4.89 35.29 18.03
CA GLU A 248 6.33 35.07 18.30
C GLU A 248 6.69 33.59 18.31
N LYS A 249 5.79 32.76 18.83
CA LYS A 249 5.95 31.32 18.96
C LYS A 249 5.71 30.60 17.64
N CYS A 250 4.62 30.96 16.96
CA CYS A 250 4.23 30.40 15.65
C CYS A 250 5.13 30.80 14.46
N THR A 251 6.30 31.40 14.71
CA THR A 251 7.24 31.83 13.66
C THR A 251 8.70 31.64 14.05
N ASP A 252 8.98 30.92 15.15
CA ASP A 252 10.35 30.75 15.65
C ASP A 252 10.99 29.43 15.22
N GLY A 253 10.24 28.56 14.54
CA GLY A 253 10.71 27.28 14.04
C GLY A 253 10.92 26.24 15.13
N ILE A 254 10.25 26.38 16.27
CA ILE A 254 10.35 25.49 17.42
C ILE A 254 8.94 25.06 17.84
N ASP A 255 8.69 23.75 17.91
CA ASP A 255 7.50 23.19 18.57
C ASP A 255 7.51 23.54 20.07
N ASN A 256 6.78 24.60 20.43
CA ASN A 256 6.84 25.19 21.77
C ASN A 256 5.99 24.45 22.80
N ASP A 257 4.97 23.70 22.36
CA ASP A 257 4.12 22.91 23.23
C ASP A 257 4.34 21.39 23.12
N GLN A 258 5.33 20.99 22.31
CA GLN A 258 5.87 19.65 22.15
C GLN A 258 4.82 18.64 21.70
N ASN A 259 3.88 19.08 20.84
CA ASN A 259 2.82 18.23 20.32
C ASN A 259 3.18 17.56 18.98
N GLY A 260 4.38 17.81 18.46
CA GLY A 260 4.94 17.28 17.22
C GLY A 260 4.69 18.16 15.99
N TYR A 261 4.07 19.32 16.13
CA TYR A 261 3.80 20.27 15.05
C TYR A 261 4.52 21.59 15.35
N THR A 262 5.07 22.24 14.32
CA THR A 262 5.86 23.46 14.48
C THR A 262 5.25 24.59 13.67
N ASP A 263 5.22 25.79 14.24
CA ASP A 263 4.74 27.02 13.61
C ASP A 263 3.35 26.82 12.98
N CYS A 264 3.21 27.12 11.68
CA CYS A 264 1.92 27.11 11.00
C CYS A 264 1.35 25.72 10.72
N ASP A 265 2.16 24.67 10.86
CA ASP A 265 1.68 23.29 10.83
C ASP A 265 0.89 22.93 12.10
N ASP A 266 1.09 23.69 13.18
CA ASP A 266 0.31 23.53 14.41
C ASP A 266 -1.09 24.17 14.28
N TYR A 267 -2.12 23.39 14.65
CA TYR A 267 -3.49 23.87 14.78
C TYR A 267 -3.66 25.01 15.80
N SER A 268 -2.83 25.03 16.83
CA SER A 268 -2.71 26.10 17.82
C SER A 268 -2.27 27.42 17.17
N CYS A 269 -1.54 27.38 16.07
CA CYS A 269 -1.13 28.55 15.31
C CYS A 269 -2.11 28.90 14.18
N ASN A 270 -2.58 27.92 13.41
CA ASN A 270 -3.38 28.16 12.21
C ASN A 270 -4.90 28.29 12.45
N ARG A 271 -5.42 27.77 13.57
CA ARG A 271 -6.87 27.75 13.85
C ARG A 271 -7.24 28.38 15.18
N ASP A 272 -6.56 27.99 16.25
CA ASP A 272 -6.96 28.29 17.63
C ASP A 272 -6.08 29.37 18.30
N GLY A 273 -5.12 29.93 17.53
CA GLY A 273 -4.14 30.91 18.00
C GLY A 273 -4.64 32.34 18.14
N ASP A 274 -3.74 33.22 18.56
CA ASP A 274 -3.95 34.66 18.55
C ASP A 274 -4.26 35.13 17.12
N ALA A 275 -5.09 36.18 17.02
CA ALA A 275 -5.52 36.69 15.72
C ALA A 275 -4.37 37.06 14.76
N ASP A 276 -3.23 37.49 15.31
CA ASP A 276 -2.04 37.82 14.53
C ASP A 276 -1.30 36.56 14.03
N ALA A 277 -1.27 35.47 14.83
CA ALA A 277 -0.68 34.18 14.43
C ALA A 277 -1.51 33.51 13.34
N VAL A 278 -2.84 33.42 13.55
CA VAL A 278 -3.78 32.86 12.56
C VAL A 278 -3.71 33.64 11.25
N ALA A 279 -3.63 34.98 11.31
CA ALA A 279 -3.48 35.81 10.13
C ALA A 279 -2.15 35.58 9.41
N HIS A 280 -1.05 35.41 10.15
CA HIS A 280 0.26 35.12 9.59
C HIS A 280 0.27 33.78 8.85
N CYS A 281 -0.20 32.71 9.51
CA CYS A 281 -0.26 31.39 8.88
C CYS A 281 -1.16 31.40 7.66
N ALA A 282 -2.32 32.06 7.73
CA ALA A 282 -3.19 32.20 6.56
C ALA A 282 -2.56 32.99 5.40
N GLU A 283 -1.67 33.94 5.68
CA GLU A 283 -0.95 34.69 4.66
C GLU A 283 0.22 33.91 4.05
N ASN A 284 0.80 32.92 4.76
CA ASN A 284 1.93 32.13 4.27
C ASN A 284 1.53 30.80 3.64
N MET A 285 0.38 30.21 4.00
CA MET A 285 -0.17 29.00 3.38
C MET A 285 -0.03 28.99 1.85
N GLU A 286 0.38 27.86 1.30
CA GLU A 286 0.50 27.61 -0.13
C GLU A 286 -0.85 27.19 -0.72
N ASN A 287 -1.84 28.08 -0.66
CA ASN A 287 -3.23 27.75 -1.03
C ASN A 287 -3.86 28.77 -1.99
N THR A 288 -3.03 29.44 -2.79
CA THR A 288 -3.50 30.37 -3.83
C THR A 288 -2.86 30.01 -5.15
N ALA A 289 -3.54 30.29 -6.26
CA ALA A 289 -3.05 29.91 -7.58
C ALA A 289 -1.66 30.50 -7.90
N GLU A 290 -1.39 31.73 -7.43
CA GLU A 290 -0.09 32.36 -7.60
C GLU A 290 1.04 31.68 -6.83
N LYS A 291 0.71 31.11 -5.67
CA LYS A 291 1.67 30.45 -4.78
C LYS A 291 1.96 29.02 -5.21
N CYS A 292 0.91 28.29 -5.61
CA CYS A 292 1.00 26.93 -6.13
C CYS A 292 1.64 26.81 -7.53
N SER A 293 2.25 27.88 -8.05
CA SER A 293 2.90 27.88 -9.38
C SER A 293 4.15 28.77 -9.44
N ASP A 294 4.69 29.19 -8.29
CA ASP A 294 5.85 30.09 -8.25
C ASP A 294 7.19 29.37 -8.03
N GLY A 295 7.17 28.05 -7.77
CA GLY A 295 8.37 27.24 -7.57
C GLY A 295 9.01 27.42 -6.21
N ILE A 296 8.27 27.91 -5.21
CA ILE A 296 8.76 28.20 -3.87
C ILE A 296 7.80 27.57 -2.85
N ASP A 297 8.35 26.76 -1.95
CA ASP A 297 7.66 26.32 -0.72
C ASP A 297 7.33 27.56 0.15
N ASN A 298 6.07 27.99 0.09
CA ASN A 298 5.63 29.26 0.68
C ASN A 298 5.25 29.14 2.15
N ASP A 299 4.84 27.96 2.60
CA ASP A 299 4.48 27.68 3.99
C ASP A 299 5.56 26.93 4.78
N GLY A 300 6.59 26.44 4.10
CA GLY A 300 7.81 25.89 4.70
C GLY A 300 7.73 24.42 5.08
N ASN A 301 6.73 23.68 4.58
CA ASN A 301 6.47 22.29 4.96
C ASN A 301 7.32 21.27 4.16
N GLY A 302 8.16 21.74 3.24
CA GLY A 302 9.05 20.93 2.42
C GLY A 302 8.48 20.49 1.08
N TYR A 303 7.23 20.82 0.78
CA TYR A 303 6.56 20.57 -0.49
C TYR A 303 6.46 21.86 -1.30
N VAL A 304 6.51 21.75 -2.63
CA VAL A 304 6.53 22.91 -3.54
C VAL A 304 5.45 22.73 -4.59
N ASP A 305 4.66 23.77 -4.83
CA ASP A 305 3.61 23.87 -5.83
C ASP A 305 2.66 22.65 -5.76
N CYS A 306 2.51 21.92 -6.86
CA CYS A 306 1.65 20.76 -6.95
C CYS A 306 2.15 19.51 -6.20
N GLY A 307 3.39 19.55 -5.71
CA GLY A 307 3.86 18.60 -4.70
C GLY A 307 3.21 18.82 -3.34
N ASP A 308 2.65 20.00 -3.09
CA ASP A 308 1.95 20.35 -1.85
C ASP A 308 0.48 19.90 -1.88
N PHE A 309 -0.01 19.38 -0.75
CA PHE A 309 -1.40 18.95 -0.57
C PHE A 309 -2.38 20.14 -0.56
N SER A 310 -1.98 21.27 0.01
CA SER A 310 -2.72 22.54 0.03
C SER A 310 -3.02 23.07 -1.37
N CYS A 311 -2.17 22.72 -2.34
CA CYS A 311 -2.35 22.99 -3.76
C CYS A 311 -3.13 21.89 -4.47
N SER A 312 -2.59 20.66 -4.45
CA SER A 312 -3.11 19.52 -5.22
C SER A 312 -4.48 19.03 -4.77
N GLN A 313 -4.86 19.27 -3.52
CA GLN A 313 -6.12 18.83 -2.91
C GLN A 313 -6.97 19.99 -2.42
N SER A 314 -6.73 21.19 -2.95
CA SER A 314 -7.48 22.38 -2.60
C SER A 314 -8.97 22.24 -2.94
N GLU A 315 -9.84 22.65 -2.02
CA GLU A 315 -11.27 22.80 -2.33
C GLU A 315 -11.55 24.04 -3.21
N ASP A 316 -10.61 24.99 -3.31
CA ASP A 316 -10.72 26.11 -4.24
C ASP A 316 -10.32 25.63 -5.64
N ILE A 317 -11.32 25.60 -6.52
CA ILE A 317 -11.13 25.15 -7.90
C ILE A 317 -10.04 25.92 -8.64
N ASN A 318 -9.82 27.21 -8.34
CA ASN A 318 -8.82 28.00 -9.03
C ASN A 318 -7.40 27.60 -8.62
N VAL A 319 -7.25 26.99 -7.43
CA VAL A 319 -5.98 26.49 -6.89
C VAL A 319 -5.76 25.08 -7.38
N ALA A 320 -6.74 24.19 -7.22
CA ALA A 320 -6.63 22.80 -7.68
C ALA A 320 -6.40 22.71 -9.21
N GLN A 321 -6.96 23.64 -9.99
CA GLN A 321 -6.71 23.73 -11.43
C GLN A 321 -5.28 24.06 -11.83
N VAL A 322 -4.46 24.57 -10.90
CA VAL A 322 -3.03 24.78 -11.14
C VAL A 322 -2.29 23.45 -11.21
N CYS A 323 -2.85 22.38 -10.63
CA CYS A 323 -2.20 21.08 -10.52
C CYS A 323 -2.92 19.95 -11.23
N GLN A 324 -4.13 20.23 -11.73
CA GLN A 324 -4.97 19.26 -12.42
C GLN A 324 -5.80 19.99 -13.48
N GLU A 325 -5.36 19.93 -14.74
CA GLU A 325 -6.03 20.59 -15.84
C GLU A 325 -7.46 20.08 -16.09
N SER A 326 -7.69 18.79 -15.83
CA SER A 326 -8.99 18.13 -15.96
C SER A 326 -10.05 18.64 -14.97
N ILE A 327 -9.64 19.30 -13.88
CA ILE A 327 -10.55 19.93 -12.92
C ILE A 327 -11.20 21.17 -13.55
N THR A 328 -12.52 21.29 -13.39
CA THR A 328 -13.28 22.44 -13.90
C THR A 328 -14.28 22.93 -12.86
N ALA A 329 -14.48 24.25 -12.77
CA ALA A 329 -15.31 24.97 -11.80
C ALA A 329 -16.78 24.48 -11.68
N MET A 330 -17.22 23.58 -12.56
CA MET A 330 -18.55 22.99 -12.56
C MET A 330 -18.57 21.47 -12.76
N GLY A 331 -17.41 20.80 -12.77
CA GLY A 331 -17.31 19.38 -13.15
C GLY A 331 -17.92 19.13 -14.54
N SER A 332 -17.76 20.09 -15.46
CA SER A 332 -18.40 20.01 -16.76
C SER A 332 -17.51 19.17 -17.69
N ALA A 333 -18.05 18.03 -18.13
CA ALA A 333 -17.35 17.17 -19.08
C ALA A 333 -16.96 17.92 -20.36
N ALA A 334 -17.73 18.92 -20.78
CA ALA A 334 -17.41 19.71 -21.98
C ALA A 334 -16.17 20.59 -21.79
N GLU A 335 -15.98 21.20 -20.63
CA GLU A 335 -14.80 22.03 -20.34
C GLU A 335 -13.59 21.14 -20.04
N ALA A 336 -13.77 20.04 -19.30
CA ALA A 336 -12.70 19.08 -19.03
C ALA A 336 -12.17 18.47 -20.35
N ASN A 337 -13.07 18.03 -21.22
CA ASN A 337 -12.71 17.58 -22.57
C ASN A 337 -12.06 18.67 -23.43
N GLN A 338 -12.38 19.95 -23.19
CA GLN A 338 -11.78 21.03 -23.95
C GLN A 338 -10.33 21.24 -23.55
N LYS A 339 -10.03 21.24 -22.24
CA LYS A 339 -8.67 21.37 -21.75
C LYS A 339 -7.83 20.15 -22.11
N CYS A 340 -8.40 18.95 -21.96
CA CYS A 340 -7.75 17.68 -22.28
C CYS A 340 -7.70 17.33 -23.80
N ASP A 341 -7.94 18.28 -24.71
CA ASP A 341 -7.84 18.11 -26.18
C ASP A 341 -7.47 19.43 -26.89
N ASP A 342 -6.89 20.41 -26.19
CA ASP A 342 -6.48 21.68 -26.79
C ASP A 342 -5.01 21.79 -27.15
N GLY A 343 -4.20 20.78 -26.79
CA GLY A 343 -2.78 20.70 -27.11
C GLY A 343 -1.91 21.59 -26.24
N ILE A 344 -2.39 21.99 -25.05
CA ILE A 344 -1.70 22.84 -24.09
C ILE A 344 -1.68 22.14 -22.74
N ASP A 345 -0.51 22.11 -22.12
CA ASP A 345 -0.29 21.77 -20.71
C ASP A 345 -0.88 22.90 -19.83
N ASN A 346 -2.11 22.74 -19.33
CA ASN A 346 -2.86 23.80 -18.65
C ASN A 346 -2.51 23.92 -17.15
N ASP A 347 -1.96 22.89 -16.52
CA ASP A 347 -1.47 22.86 -15.13
C ASP A 347 0.07 22.91 -15.02
N GLY A 348 0.79 22.68 -16.12
CA GLY A 348 2.22 22.97 -16.23
C GLY A 348 3.13 21.86 -15.69
N ASP A 349 2.62 20.64 -15.53
CA ASP A 349 3.37 19.50 -14.98
C ASP A 349 4.26 18.81 -16.04
N GLY A 350 4.16 19.25 -17.30
CA GLY A 350 4.94 18.77 -18.43
C GLY A 350 4.23 17.72 -19.29
N PHE A 351 3.01 17.34 -18.91
CA PHE A 351 2.13 16.49 -19.70
C PHE A 351 1.08 17.33 -20.42
N THR A 352 0.34 16.73 -21.35
CA THR A 352 -0.57 17.51 -22.22
C THR A 352 -1.70 16.62 -22.71
N ASP A 353 -2.93 17.09 -22.54
CA ASP A 353 -4.15 16.42 -22.99
C ASP A 353 -4.22 14.98 -22.45
N CYS A 354 -4.58 14.02 -23.29
CA CYS A 354 -4.59 12.59 -22.91
C CYS A 354 -3.20 11.97 -22.67
N ASN A 355 -2.11 12.73 -22.80
CA ASN A 355 -0.82 12.30 -22.27
C ASN A 355 -0.59 12.81 -20.84
N ASP A 356 -1.57 13.49 -20.26
CA ASP A 356 -1.66 13.78 -18.84
C ASP A 356 -2.41 12.66 -18.12
N TRP A 357 -1.93 12.32 -16.92
CA TRP A 357 -2.58 11.34 -16.06
C TRP A 357 -3.92 11.86 -15.56
N ASP A 358 -4.02 13.13 -15.19
CA ASP A 358 -5.25 13.69 -14.63
C ASP A 358 -6.37 13.73 -15.71
N CYS A 359 -6.04 14.03 -16.97
CA CYS A 359 -6.95 13.92 -18.11
C CYS A 359 -7.29 12.47 -18.48
N SER A 360 -6.32 11.55 -18.40
CA SER A 360 -6.54 10.13 -18.73
C SER A 360 -7.41 9.39 -17.71
N TRP A 361 -7.36 9.82 -16.46
CA TRP A 361 -8.00 9.15 -15.33
C TRP A 361 -9.19 9.90 -14.72
N ASN A 362 -9.49 11.11 -15.19
CA ASN A 362 -10.70 11.82 -14.80
C ASN A 362 -11.95 11.27 -15.53
N PRO A 363 -12.96 10.75 -14.82
CA PRO A 363 -14.15 10.12 -15.42
C PRO A 363 -15.05 11.09 -16.19
N LEU A 364 -14.85 12.40 -16.05
CA LEU A 364 -15.55 13.42 -16.82
C LEU A 364 -14.90 13.66 -18.19
N VAL A 365 -13.64 13.24 -18.37
CA VAL A 365 -12.88 13.36 -19.61
C VAL A 365 -13.17 12.13 -20.48
N THR A 366 -13.97 12.33 -21.52
CA THR A 366 -14.37 11.30 -22.48
C THR A 366 -13.53 11.30 -23.76
N VAL A 367 -12.78 12.37 -24.03
CA VAL A 367 -11.90 12.48 -25.20
C VAL A 367 -10.70 11.53 -25.12
N CYS A 368 -10.29 11.15 -23.91
CA CYS A 368 -9.15 10.26 -23.66
C CYS A 368 -9.51 8.78 -23.50
N ALA A 369 -10.78 8.40 -23.74
CA ALA A 369 -11.28 7.04 -23.50
C ALA A 369 -10.53 5.93 -24.24
N ASP A 370 -9.90 6.23 -25.38
CA ASP A 370 -9.14 5.29 -26.21
C ASP A 370 -7.61 5.41 -26.04
N ASN A 371 -7.14 6.30 -25.14
CA ASN A 371 -5.74 6.73 -25.09
C ASN A 371 -5.25 6.98 -23.66
N ARG A 372 -5.70 6.15 -22.70
CA ARG A 372 -5.28 6.26 -21.30
C ARG A 372 -3.82 5.88 -21.15
N ILE A 373 -3.08 6.67 -20.39
CA ILE A 373 -1.74 6.28 -19.98
C ILE A 373 -1.84 5.15 -18.95
N CYS A 374 -1.04 4.09 -19.19
CA CYS A 374 -0.93 2.87 -18.39
C CYS A 374 -2.05 1.82 -18.54
N GLU A 375 -2.77 1.77 -19.68
CA GLU A 375 -3.55 0.57 -20.10
C GLU A 375 -2.71 -0.48 -20.85
#